data_AF-A0ABD3L8H0-F1
#
_entry.id   AF-A0ABD3L8H0-F1
#
_cell.length_a   1.000
_cell.length_b   1.000
_cell.length_c   1.000
_cell.angle_alpha   90.00
_cell.angle_beta   90.00
_cell.angle_gamma   90.00
#
_symmetry.space_group_name_H-M   'P 1'
#
loop_
_entity.id
_entity.type
_entity.pdbx_description
1 polymer ?
#
loop_
_entity_poly.entity_id
_entity_poly.type
_entity_poly.pdbx_seq_one_letter_code
_entity_poly.pdbx_strand_id
1 'polypeptide(L)'
;MRPFPCSEALQSCNSYLYHISGGRHVEEIASLYSVNLSEIKPIIHGAEQDYLVSVPCTCTYLNGTNRYSYDTSYKVKPDDSFARVYNDFYSGQVYNVTGCVGEGSQEIVTYTVQEHDTLSQIAHLLSSI
;
A
#
# COMPACT_ATOMS: atom_id res chain seq x y z
N MET A 1 -12.82 1.51 -0.23
CA MET A 1 -12.21 0.35 0.46
C MET A 1 -12.70 0.28 1.90
N ARG A 2 -12.80 -0.92 2.49
CA ARG A 2 -13.20 -1.09 3.91
C ARG A 2 -11.92 -1.28 4.76
N PRO A 3 -11.78 -0.59 5.91
CA PRO A 3 -10.62 -0.76 6.78
C PRO A 3 -10.42 -2.19 7.26
N PHE A 4 -9.16 -2.59 7.37
CA PHE A 4 -8.78 -3.79 8.10
C PHE A 4 -8.97 -3.53 9.61
N PRO A 5 -9.78 -4.31 10.32
CA PRO A 5 -10.05 -4.08 11.74
C PRO A 5 -8.80 -4.37 12.58
N CYS A 6 -8.62 -3.59 13.65
CA CYS A 6 -7.52 -3.86 14.57
C CYS A 6 -7.69 -5.21 15.29
N SER A 7 -6.57 -5.91 15.47
CA SER A 7 -6.45 -7.02 16.39
C SER A 7 -6.08 -6.51 17.79
N GLU A 8 -6.69 -7.06 18.83
CA GLU A 8 -6.32 -6.76 20.22
C GLU A 8 -4.89 -7.20 20.53
N ALA A 9 -4.45 -8.31 19.93
CA ALA A 9 -3.15 -8.93 20.20
C ALA A 9 -1.98 -8.26 19.46
N LEU A 10 -2.24 -7.52 18.37
CA LEU A 10 -1.19 -6.99 17.50
C LEU A 10 -1.45 -5.53 17.16
N GLN A 11 -0.88 -4.61 17.93
CA GLN A 11 -1.12 -3.17 17.75
C GLN A 11 -0.31 -2.56 16.60
N SER A 12 0.75 -3.22 16.15
CA SER A 12 1.58 -2.74 15.04
C SER A 12 2.30 -3.88 14.32
N CYS A 13 2.57 -3.70 13.03
CA CYS A 13 3.36 -4.60 12.20
C CYS A 13 3.96 -3.82 11.02
N ASN A 14 4.75 -4.48 10.18
CA ASN A 14 5.02 -3.99 8.83
C ASN A 14 3.99 -4.60 7.87
N SER A 15 3.57 -3.81 6.89
CA SER A 15 2.68 -4.24 5.80
C SER A 15 3.20 -3.68 4.48
N TYR A 16 2.82 -4.27 3.35
CA TYR A 16 3.16 -3.73 2.04
C TYR A 16 2.00 -3.01 1.38
N LEU A 17 2.30 -1.90 0.73
CA LEU A 17 1.42 -1.24 -0.21
C LEU A 17 1.92 -1.56 -1.63
N TYR A 18 1.06 -2.14 -2.46
CA TYR A 18 1.38 -2.41 -3.85
C TYR A 18 1.28 -1.11 -4.66
N HIS A 19 2.38 -0.63 -5.20
CA HIS A 19 2.43 0.58 -6.00
C HIS A 19 2.52 0.24 -7.50
N ILE A 20 1.47 0.60 -8.22
CA ILE A 20 1.43 0.57 -9.69
C ILE A 20 2.33 1.71 -10.18
N SER A 21 3.47 1.38 -10.78
CA SER A 21 4.54 2.33 -11.07
C SER A 21 4.11 3.46 -12.00
N GLY A 22 3.39 3.11 -13.07
CA GLY A 22 3.08 4.05 -14.15
C GLY A 22 4.34 4.69 -14.77
N GLY A 23 5.50 4.02 -14.67
CA GLY A 23 6.79 4.51 -15.14
C GLY A 23 7.52 5.49 -14.20
N ARG A 24 7.06 5.67 -12.95
CA ARG A 24 7.73 6.55 -11.98
C ARG A 24 9.09 6.02 -11.54
N HIS A 25 9.98 6.96 -11.25
CA HIS A 25 11.26 6.66 -10.62
C HIS A 25 11.05 6.23 -9.16
N VAL A 26 11.87 5.28 -8.70
CA VAL A 26 11.76 4.70 -7.36
C VAL A 26 11.97 5.75 -6.25
N GLU A 27 12.76 6.78 -6.51
CA GLU A 27 12.98 7.91 -5.60
C GLU A 27 11.72 8.76 -5.42
N GLU A 28 10.91 8.92 -6.48
CA GLU A 28 9.63 9.59 -6.39
C GLU A 28 8.66 8.76 -5.53
N ILE A 29 8.62 7.44 -5.74
CA ILE A 29 7.80 6.52 -4.94
C ILE A 29 8.20 6.60 -3.46
N ALA A 30 9.50 6.52 -3.15
CA ALA A 30 10.00 6.66 -1.78
C ALA A 30 9.56 7.98 -1.12
N SER A 31 9.63 9.08 -1.87
CA SER A 31 9.16 10.38 -1.38
C SER A 31 7.65 10.43 -1.17
N LEU A 32 6.86 9.79 -2.04
CA LEU A 32 5.39 9.76 -1.91
C LEU A 32 4.94 9.02 -0.67
N TYR A 33 5.61 7.91 -0.37
CA TYR A 33 5.29 7.11 0.81
C TYR A 33 6.03 7.57 2.06
N SER A 34 7.03 8.45 1.99
CA SER A 34 7.88 8.84 3.14
C SER A 34 8.67 7.66 3.71
N VAL A 35 9.25 6.84 2.83
CA VAL A 35 10.06 5.67 3.18
C VAL A 35 11.47 5.77 2.60
N ASN A 36 12.37 4.92 3.08
CA ASN A 36 13.69 4.76 2.47
C ASN A 36 13.62 3.87 1.22
N LEU A 37 14.56 4.03 0.30
CA LEU A 37 14.68 3.17 -0.89
C LEU A 37 14.81 1.68 -0.54
N SER A 38 15.39 1.35 0.63
CA SER A 38 15.51 -0.03 1.12
C SER A 38 14.17 -0.68 1.47
N GLU A 39 13.12 0.10 1.68
CA GLU A 39 11.76 -0.38 1.97
C GLU A 39 10.96 -0.65 0.68
N ILE A 40 11.56 -0.42 -0.49
CA ILE A 40 10.90 -0.60 -1.77
C ILE A 40 11.49 -1.82 -2.48
N LYS A 41 10.63 -2.80 -2.78
CA LYS A 41 10.99 -4.02 -3.52
C LYS A 41 10.34 -4.00 -4.90
N PRO A 42 11.07 -4.28 -6.00
CA PRO A 42 10.46 -4.41 -7.31
C PRO A 42 9.62 -5.69 -7.38
N ILE A 43 8.52 -5.64 -8.13
CA ILE A 43 7.67 -6.79 -8.44
C ILE A 43 7.19 -6.69 -9.88
N ILE A 44 7.18 -7.81 -10.61
CA ILE A 44 6.78 -7.82 -12.03
C ILE A 44 5.33 -8.28 -12.16
N HIS A 45 4.48 -7.43 -12.75
CA HIS A 45 3.09 -7.75 -13.06
C HIS A 45 2.87 -7.81 -14.57
N GLY A 46 2.74 -9.03 -15.10
CA GLY A 46 2.74 -9.23 -16.55
C GLY A 46 4.09 -8.83 -17.14
N ALA A 47 4.11 -7.70 -17.87
CA ALA A 47 5.33 -7.11 -18.44
C ALA A 47 5.76 -5.80 -17.77
N GLU A 48 4.97 -5.31 -16.80
CA GLU A 48 5.21 -4.04 -16.13
C GLU A 48 6.02 -4.24 -14.84
N GLN A 49 6.88 -3.28 -14.55
CA GLN A 49 7.60 -3.23 -13.28
C GLN A 49 6.84 -2.34 -12.29
N ASP A 50 6.30 -2.97 -11.27
CA ASP A 50 5.64 -2.35 -10.14
C ASP A 50 6.50 -2.49 -8.88
N TYR A 51 5.99 -2.00 -7.75
CA TYR A 51 6.75 -1.99 -6.51
C TYR A 51 5.91 -2.37 -5.31
N LEU A 52 6.53 -3.02 -4.33
CA LEU A 52 6.00 -3.19 -2.99
C LEU A 52 6.69 -2.21 -2.07
N VAL A 53 5.89 -1.42 -1.36
CA VAL A 53 6.37 -0.43 -0.40
C VAL A 53 6.10 -0.93 1.00
N SER A 54 7.15 -1.29 1.74
CA SER A 54 7.07 -1.67 3.16
C SER A 54 6.80 -0.43 4.00
N VAL A 55 5.73 -0.46 4.79
CA VAL A 55 5.31 0.64 5.66
C VAL A 55 4.99 0.14 7.07
N PRO A 56 5.32 0.91 8.12
CA PRO A 56 4.88 0.62 9.47
C PRO A 56 3.38 0.85 9.58
N CYS A 57 2.67 -0.19 9.97
CA CYS A 57 1.24 -0.22 10.12
C CYS A 57 0.88 -0.25 11.61
N THR A 58 0.12 0.74 12.09
CA THR A 58 -0.23 0.85 13.51
C THR A 58 -1.74 0.97 13.68
N CYS A 59 -2.29 0.27 14.67
CA CYS A 59 -3.67 0.43 15.07
C CYS A 59 -3.85 1.79 15.74
N THR A 60 -4.71 2.64 15.17
CA THR A 60 -5.01 3.95 15.71
C THR A 60 -6.53 4.17 15.81
N TYR A 61 -6.94 4.93 16.83
CA TYR A 61 -8.32 5.36 16.98
C TYR A 61 -8.56 6.63 16.17
N LEU A 62 -9.37 6.55 15.12
CA LEU A 62 -9.64 7.67 14.23
C LEU A 62 -11.13 7.68 13.86
N ASN A 63 -11.79 8.83 14.06
CA ASN A 63 -13.20 9.05 13.72
C ASN A 63 -14.17 7.98 14.28
N GLY A 64 -13.97 7.53 15.52
CA GLY A 64 -14.89 6.60 16.18
C GLY A 64 -14.61 5.12 15.95
N THR A 65 -13.51 4.75 15.28
CA THR A 65 -13.17 3.35 15.01
C THR A 65 -11.66 3.11 15.10
N ASN A 66 -11.28 1.99 15.72
CA ASN A 66 -9.90 1.48 15.70
C ASN A 66 -9.62 0.86 14.34
N ARG A 67 -8.56 1.32 13.68
CA ARG A 67 -8.13 0.79 12.39
C ARG A 67 -6.62 0.86 12.26
N TYR A 68 -6.09 -0.03 11.45
CA TYR A 68 -4.71 0.07 11.01
C TYR A 68 -4.54 1.25 10.04
N SER A 69 -3.50 2.04 10.27
CA SER A 69 -3.14 3.16 9.40
C SER A 69 -1.63 3.29 9.27
N TYR A 70 -1.27 3.93 8.16
CA TYR A 70 0.04 4.50 7.90
C TYR A 70 -0.19 5.89 7.33
N ASP A 71 0.45 6.90 7.92
CA ASP A 71 0.31 8.28 7.51
C ASP A 71 1.51 8.71 6.68
N THR A 72 1.24 9.39 5.57
CA THR A 72 2.24 10.01 4.73
C THR A 72 1.73 11.38 4.28
N SER A 73 2.60 12.20 3.68
CA SER A 73 2.25 13.56 3.29
C SER A 73 2.57 13.83 1.84
N TYR A 74 1.68 14.56 1.18
CA TYR A 74 1.84 14.97 -0.21
C TYR A 74 1.78 16.50 -0.30
N LYS A 75 2.81 17.10 -0.92
CA LYS A 75 2.81 18.53 -1.19
C LYS A 75 2.03 18.79 -2.48
N VAL A 76 0.80 19.27 -2.33
CA VAL A 76 -0.09 19.65 -3.43
C VAL A 76 0.58 20.67 -4.36
N LYS A 77 0.55 20.39 -5.66
CA LYS A 77 1.07 21.24 -6.74
C LYS A 77 -0.09 21.94 -7.46
N PRO A 78 0.19 23.00 -8.24
CA PRO A 78 -0.81 23.58 -9.15
C PRO A 78 -1.38 22.49 -10.07
N ASP A 79 -2.68 22.58 -10.35
CA ASP A 79 -3.45 21.64 -11.18
C ASP A 79 -3.63 20.22 -10.63
N ASP A 80 -3.24 19.97 -9.38
CA ASP A 80 -3.59 18.73 -8.71
C ASP A 80 -5.08 18.69 -8.37
N SER A 81 -5.67 17.52 -8.60
CA SER A 81 -6.96 17.16 -8.03
C SER A 81 -6.79 15.99 -7.09
N PHE A 82 -7.67 15.87 -6.09
CA PHE A 82 -7.66 14.72 -5.19
C PHE A 82 -7.73 13.40 -5.97
N ALA A 83 -8.60 13.31 -6.98
CA ALA A 83 -8.75 12.09 -7.78
C ALA A 83 -7.46 11.70 -8.51
N ARG A 84 -6.72 12.68 -9.03
CA ARG A 84 -5.44 12.44 -9.71
C ARG A 84 -4.37 11.96 -8.73
N VAL A 85 -4.23 12.63 -7.59
CA VAL A 85 -3.27 12.21 -6.55
C VAL A 85 -3.62 10.82 -6.01
N TYR A 86 -4.89 10.58 -5.73
CA TYR A 86 -5.39 9.31 -5.24
C TYR A 86 -5.11 8.15 -6.19
N ASN A 87 -5.49 8.28 -7.47
CA ASN A 87 -5.36 7.19 -8.44
C ASN A 87 -3.94 7.05 -8.96
N ASP A 88 -3.30 8.15 -9.36
CA ASP A 88 -2.07 8.07 -10.16
C ASP A 88 -0.80 8.03 -9.30
N PHE A 89 -0.87 8.53 -8.05
CA PHE A 89 0.31 8.67 -7.17
C PHE A 89 0.27 7.64 -6.03
N TYR A 90 -0.92 7.28 -5.58
CA TYR A 90 -1.09 6.29 -4.51
C TYR A 90 -1.80 5.02 -4.99
N SER A 91 -1.95 4.80 -6.30
CA SER A 91 -2.56 3.59 -6.87
C SER A 91 -3.96 3.29 -6.33
N GLY A 92 -4.74 4.32 -6.01
CA GLY A 92 -6.05 4.18 -5.37
C GLY A 92 -5.99 3.80 -3.89
N GLN A 93 -4.83 3.90 -3.25
CA GLN A 93 -4.60 3.51 -1.86
C GLN A 93 -4.39 4.74 -0.99
N VAL A 94 -5.51 5.37 -0.66
CA VAL A 94 -5.56 6.40 0.38
C VAL A 94 -6.72 6.04 1.29
N TYR A 95 -6.50 6.20 2.59
CA TYR A 95 -7.50 5.92 3.63
C TYR A 95 -7.74 4.41 3.81
N ASN A 96 -7.34 3.87 4.97
CA ASN A 96 -7.74 2.54 5.47
C ASN A 96 -7.21 1.33 4.68
N VAL A 97 -5.93 1.35 4.34
CA VAL A 97 -5.35 0.40 3.39
C VAL A 97 -4.43 -0.64 4.03
N THR A 98 -3.79 -0.35 5.15
CA THR A 98 -2.87 -1.28 5.81
C THR A 98 -3.57 -2.24 6.77
N GLY A 99 -2.90 -3.31 7.16
CA GLY A 99 -3.43 -4.28 8.13
C GLY A 99 -2.33 -5.17 8.72
N CYS A 100 -2.65 -5.80 9.85
CA CYS A 100 -1.78 -6.78 10.50
C CYS A 100 -2.51 -8.11 10.75
N VAL A 101 -1.83 -9.24 10.57
CA VAL A 101 -2.31 -10.58 10.93
C VAL A 101 -1.50 -11.11 12.10
N GLY A 102 -2.18 -11.60 13.15
CA GLY A 102 -1.53 -12.12 14.36
C GLY A 102 -1.06 -13.57 14.26
N GLU A 103 -1.36 -14.26 13.17
CA GLU A 103 -1.00 -15.67 12.95
C GLU A 103 0.20 -15.79 12.00
N GLY A 104 1.36 -16.17 12.53
CA GLY A 104 2.55 -16.55 11.75
C GLY A 104 3.29 -15.41 11.04
N SER A 105 4.21 -15.77 10.14
CA SER A 105 5.01 -14.86 9.31
C SER A 105 4.25 -14.32 8.10
N GLN A 106 2.92 -14.20 8.18
CA GLN A 106 2.10 -13.74 7.07
C GLN A 106 2.14 -12.21 6.97
N GLU A 107 2.52 -11.72 5.80
CA GLU A 107 2.55 -10.29 5.49
C GLU A 107 1.26 -9.90 4.76
N ILE A 108 0.68 -8.75 5.10
CA ILE A 108 -0.46 -8.18 4.36
C ILE A 108 0.06 -7.29 3.26
N VAL A 109 -0.50 -7.48 2.06
CA VAL A 109 -0.32 -6.58 0.92
C VAL A 109 -1.64 -5.90 0.61
N THR A 110 -1.63 -4.57 0.60
CA THR A 110 -2.71 -3.78 0.03
C THR A 110 -2.55 -3.75 -1.48
N TYR A 111 -3.55 -4.28 -2.19
CA TYR A 111 -3.52 -4.38 -3.65
C TYR A 111 -4.79 -3.76 -4.25
N THR A 112 -4.62 -2.90 -5.25
CA THR A 112 -5.72 -2.35 -6.05
C THR A 112 -5.89 -3.21 -7.29
N VAL A 113 -7.04 -3.86 -7.43
CA VAL A 113 -7.36 -4.70 -8.60
C VAL A 113 -7.25 -3.89 -9.87
N GLN A 114 -6.43 -4.37 -10.81
CA GLN A 114 -6.18 -3.77 -12.12
C GLN A 114 -7.09 -4.40 -13.18
N GLU A 115 -7.17 -3.75 -14.35
CA GLU A 115 -7.92 -4.31 -15.47
C GLU A 115 -7.35 -5.68 -15.86
N HIS A 116 -8.24 -6.65 -16.13
CA HIS A 116 -7.91 -8.04 -16.46
C HIS A 116 -7.32 -8.91 -15.34
N ASP A 117 -7.19 -8.39 -14.12
CA ASP A 117 -6.80 -9.21 -12.99
C ASP A 117 -7.82 -10.33 -12.69
N THR A 118 -7.28 -11.49 -12.31
CA THR A 118 -8.04 -12.55 -11.65
C THR A 118 -7.46 -12.82 -10.26
N LEU A 119 -8.28 -13.34 -9.35
CA LEU A 119 -7.82 -13.69 -8.00
C LEU A 119 -6.65 -14.68 -8.02
N SER A 120 -6.64 -15.63 -8.97
CA SER A 120 -5.54 -16.59 -9.12
C SER A 120 -4.24 -15.94 -9.59
N GLN A 121 -4.31 -14.95 -10.49
CA GLN A 121 -3.12 -14.22 -10.94
C GLN A 121 -2.56 -13.37 -9.81
N ILE A 122 -3.42 -12.66 -9.06
CA ILE A 122 -3.00 -11.88 -7.90
C ILE A 122 -2.37 -12.78 -6.84
N ALA A 123 -2.98 -13.93 -6.53
CA ALA A 123 -2.44 -14.87 -5.55
C ALA A 123 -1.08 -15.44 -6.00
N HIS A 124 -0.93 -15.75 -7.29
CA HIS A 124 0.35 -16.22 -7.83
C HIS A 124 1.43 -15.12 -7.76
N LEU A 125 1.09 -13.89 -8.16
CA LEU A 125 1.96 -12.72 -8.09
C LEU A 125 2.47 -12.47 -6.65
N LEU A 126 1.56 -12.54 -5.68
CA LEU A 126 1.85 -12.27 -4.27
C LEU A 126 2.32 -13.52 -3.50
N SER A 127 2.55 -14.64 -4.17
CA SER A 127 3.14 -15.83 -3.53
C SER A 127 4.66 -15.84 -3.58
N SER A 128 5.26 -14.94 -4.36
CA SER A 128 6.71 -14.82 -4.54
C SER A 128 7.38 -13.79 -3.62
N ILE A 129 6.64 -13.29 -2.63
CA ILE A 129 7.12 -12.32 -1.63
C ILE A 129 7.68 -13.00 -0.40
#